data_AF-A0A0G4MHW2-F1
#
_entry.id   AF-A0A0G4MHW2-F1
#
_cell.length_a   1.000
_cell.length_b   1.000
_cell.length_c   1.000
_cell.angle_alpha   90.00
_cell.angle_beta   90.00
_cell.angle_gamma   90.00
#
_symmetry.space_group_name_H-M   'P 1'
#
loop_
_entity.id
_entity.type
_entity.pdbx_description
1 polymer ?
#
loop_
_entity_poly.entity_id
_entity_poly.type
_entity_poly.pdbx_seq_one_letter_code
_entity_poly.pdbx_strand_id
1 'polypeptide(L)'
;MDLIIFYSPDKCTMTYYINNDQAGYKIEYPFAYIKNMYLENQEGDPSKPSGIVIELNRPPHFFMDQTPATSGFFQCGDFTEEQQASNCLVHHLGGNPKVLSGQLAKLVSLDAFMNRNNPNPF
;
A
#
# COMPACT_ATOMS: atom_id res chain seq x y z
N MET A 1 -9.23 10.35 -10.65
CA MET A 1 -8.70 9.81 -9.39
C MET A 1 -7.43 9.06 -9.71
N ASP A 2 -6.31 9.53 -9.17
CA ASP A 2 -4.99 8.94 -9.43
C ASP A 2 -4.51 8.20 -8.18
N LEU A 3 -3.94 7.01 -8.39
CA LEU A 3 -3.31 6.19 -7.34
C LEU A 3 -1.82 6.09 -7.64
N ILE A 4 -0.99 6.58 -6.73
CA ILE A 4 0.46 6.45 -6.76
C ILE A 4 0.88 5.57 -5.59
N ILE A 5 1.69 4.56 -5.86
CA ILE A 5 2.20 3.64 -4.84
C ILE A 5 3.71 3.69 -4.85
N PHE A 6 4.29 3.86 -3.68
CA PHE A 6 5.73 3.83 -3.48
C PHE A 6 6.07 3.20 -2.14
N TYR A 7 7.35 2.85 -1.98
CA TYR A 7 7.89 2.34 -0.74
C TYR A 7 9.14 3.13 -0.34
N SER A 8 9.40 3.22 0.96
CA SER A 8 10.61 3.81 1.51
C SER A 8 11.37 2.74 2.29
N PRO A 9 12.53 2.28 1.80
CA PRO A 9 13.38 1.35 2.54
C PRO A 9 13.83 1.95 3.90
N ASP A 10 14.21 3.23 3.90
CA ASP A 10 14.67 3.94 5.11
C ASP A 10 13.60 4.01 6.20
N LYS A 11 12.33 4.20 5.80
CA LYS A 11 11.20 4.22 6.74
C LYS A 11 10.60 2.83 6.98
N CYS A 12 10.99 1.82 6.21
CA CYS A 12 10.35 0.50 6.18
C CYS A 12 8.84 0.57 5.94
N THR A 13 8.38 1.39 5.00
CA THR A 13 6.93 1.63 4.76
C THR A 13 6.52 1.49 3.30
N MET A 14 5.27 1.05 3.10
CA MET A 14 4.51 1.24 1.86
C MET A 14 3.59 2.47 2.01
N THR A 15 3.42 3.23 0.94
CA THR A 15 2.57 4.41 0.89
C THR A 15 1.71 4.40 -0.37
N TYR A 16 0.40 4.55 -0.19
CA TYR A 16 -0.55 4.80 -1.27
C TYR A 16 -0.98 6.25 -1.17
N TYR A 17 -0.77 6.99 -2.24
CA TYR A 17 -1.26 8.35 -2.39
C TYR A 17 -2.41 8.33 -3.39
N ILE A 18 -3.57 8.78 -2.94
CA ILE A 18 -4.79 8.87 -3.74
C ILE A 18 -5.13 10.34 -3.87
N ASN A 19 -5.18 10.84 -5.10
CA ASN A 19 -5.64 12.20 -5.35
C ASN A 19 -7.02 12.18 -5.98
N ASN A 20 -7.95 12.88 -5.34
CA ASN A 20 -9.20 13.30 -5.96
C ASN A 20 -9.11 14.81 -6.14
N ASP A 21 -9.71 15.39 -7.19
CA ASP A 21 -9.54 16.81 -7.55
C ASP A 21 -9.84 17.81 -6.41
N GLN A 22 -10.52 17.35 -5.36
CA GLN A 22 -10.92 18.10 -4.17
C GLN A 22 -10.10 17.79 -2.90
N ALA A 23 -9.41 16.65 -2.82
CA ALA A 23 -8.73 16.20 -1.61
C ALA A 23 -7.64 15.15 -1.88
N GLY A 24 -6.59 15.19 -1.08
CA GLY A 24 -5.57 14.15 -1.03
C GLY A 24 -5.87 13.14 0.08
N TYR A 25 -5.72 11.85 -0.20
CA TYR A 25 -5.78 10.77 0.77
C TYR A 25 -4.48 9.98 0.72
N LYS A 26 -4.05 9.51 1.89
CA LYS A 26 -2.83 8.71 2.00
C LYS A 26 -3.05 7.55 2.94
N ILE A 27 -2.69 6.37 2.48
CA ILE A 27 -2.64 5.14 3.28
C ILE A 27 -1.16 4.79 3.46
N GLU A 28 -0.71 4.60 4.69
CA GLU A 28 0.66 4.16 4.98
C GLU A 28 0.63 2.93 5.88
N TYR A 29 1.50 1.97 5.61
CA TYR A 29 1.69 0.85 6.53
C TYR A 29 3.16 0.38 6.53
N PRO A 30 3.70 -0.02 7.69
CA PRO A 30 5.03 -0.60 7.77
C PRO A 30 5.12 -1.91 6.97
N PHE A 31 6.32 -2.25 6.48
CA PHE A 31 6.58 -3.56 5.89
C PHE A 31 6.19 -4.70 6.84
N ALA A 32 6.39 -4.53 8.15
CA ALA A 32 6.00 -5.48 9.18
C ALA A 32 4.50 -5.86 9.16
N TYR A 33 3.65 -5.01 8.60
CA TYR A 33 2.22 -5.29 8.51
C TYR A 33 1.90 -6.23 7.35
N ILE A 34 2.82 -6.40 6.39
CA ILE A 34 2.66 -7.29 5.24
C ILE A 34 2.86 -8.73 5.70
N LYS A 35 1.74 -9.44 5.76
CA LYS A 35 1.67 -10.89 6.02
C LYS A 35 2.15 -11.65 4.80
N ASN A 36 1.53 -11.41 3.65
CA ASN A 36 1.83 -12.05 2.37
C ASN A 36 1.85 -11.01 1.26
N MET A 37 2.68 -11.27 0.24
CA MET A 37 2.71 -10.45 -0.97
C MET A 37 3.09 -11.35 -2.15
N TYR A 38 2.26 -11.37 -3.19
CA TYR A 38 2.46 -12.26 -4.34
C TYR A 38 1.85 -11.70 -5.62
N LEU A 39 2.28 -12.24 -6.76
CA LEU A 39 1.66 -11.96 -8.05
C LEU A 39 0.45 -12.85 -8.25
N GLU A 40 -0.67 -12.22 -8.58
CA GLU A 40 -1.88 -12.88 -9.05
C GLU A 40 -1.88 -12.84 -10.59
N ASN A 41 -1.89 -14.02 -11.21
CA ASN A 41 -1.91 -14.17 -12.65
C ASN A 41 -3.34 -14.46 -13.13
N GLN A 42 -3.74 -13.85 -14.24
CA GLN A 42 -4.91 -14.27 -14.99
C GLN A 42 -4.64 -15.67 -15.54
N GLU A 43 -5.24 -16.70 -14.95
CA GLU A 43 -5.13 -18.11 -15.38
C GLU A 43 -5.85 -18.37 -16.72
N GLY A 44 -5.61 -17.52 -17.73
CA GLY A 44 -6.31 -17.53 -19.01
C GLY A 44 -7.71 -16.92 -18.99
N ASP A 45 -8.17 -16.41 -17.84
CA ASP A 45 -9.45 -15.70 -17.71
C ASP A 45 -9.21 -14.18 -17.63
N PRO A 46 -9.54 -13.41 -18.69
CA PRO A 46 -9.37 -11.97 -18.73
C PRO A 46 -10.22 -11.21 -17.70
N SER A 47 -11.25 -11.85 -17.13
CA SER A 47 -12.10 -11.27 -16.11
C SER A 47 -11.50 -11.33 -14.70
N LYS A 48 -10.49 -12.18 -14.49
CA LYS A 48 -9.79 -12.26 -13.20
C LYS A 48 -8.84 -11.06 -13.02
N PRO A 49 -8.67 -10.56 -11.80
CA PRO A 49 -7.63 -9.57 -11.51
C PRO A 49 -6.25 -10.11 -11.88
N SER A 50 -5.37 -9.26 -12.42
CA SER A 50 -3.93 -9.53 -12.50
C SER A 50 -3.19 -8.39 -11.84
N GLY A 51 -2.22 -8.72 -10.99
CA GLY A 51 -1.52 -7.70 -10.23
C GLY A 51 -0.71 -8.26 -9.07
N ILE A 52 -0.39 -7.38 -8.12
CA ILE A 52 0.16 -7.76 -6.83
C ILE A 52 -0.98 -7.82 -5.83
N VAL A 53 -1.06 -8.91 -5.07
CA VAL A 53 -1.90 -9.01 -3.89
C VAL A 53 -1.02 -8.78 -2.66
N ILE A 54 -1.46 -7.88 -1.78
CA ILE A 54 -0.82 -7.60 -0.50
C ILE A 54 -1.82 -7.90 0.60
N GLU A 55 -1.49 -8.87 1.44
CA GLU A 55 -2.27 -9.20 2.63
C GLU A 55 -1.62 -8.56 3.85
N LEU A 56 -2.42 -7.82 4.61
CA LEU A 56 -2.02 -7.19 5.85
C LEU A 56 -2.46 -8.02 7.06
N ASN A 57 -1.65 -8.00 8.12
CA ASN A 57 -2.01 -8.59 9.41
C ASN A 57 -2.68 -7.58 10.36
N ARG A 58 -2.73 -6.29 9.99
CA ARG A 58 -3.25 -5.16 10.77
C ARG A 58 -3.77 -4.07 9.83
N PRO A 59 -4.75 -3.25 10.27
CA PRO A 59 -5.18 -2.08 9.53
C PRO A 59 -4.02 -1.10 9.24
N PRO A 60 -4.02 -0.42 8.09
CA PRO A 60 -3.03 0.61 7.78
C PRO A 60 -3.32 1.91 8.53
N HIS A 61 -2.45 2.91 8.37
CA HIS A 61 -2.62 4.26 8.90
C HIS A 61 -3.18 5.17 7.81
N PHE A 62 -4.10 6.05 8.19
CA PHE A 62 -4.83 6.90 7.26
C PHE A 62 -4.49 8.36 7.49
N PHE A 63 -4.34 9.10 6.40
CA PHE A 63 -4.10 10.54 6.41
C PHE A 63 -4.92 11.19 5.30
N MET A 64 -5.27 12.45 5.51
CA MET A 64 -6.01 13.22 4.52
C MET A 64 -5.56 14.69 4.52
N ASP A 65 -5.77 15.34 3.39
CA ASP A 65 -5.60 16.78 3.21
C ASP A 65 -6.86 17.30 2.51
N GLN A 66 -7.69 18.03 3.28
CA GLN A 66 -9.03 18.45 2.87
C GLN A 66 -9.10 19.88 2.38
N THR A 67 -8.07 20.71 2.55
CA THR A 67 -8.20 22.14 2.21
C THR A 67 -6.90 22.76 1.72
N PRO A 68 -6.96 23.75 0.80
CA PRO A 68 -5.80 24.57 0.41
C PRO A 68 -5.16 25.36 1.57
N ALA A 69 -5.85 25.45 2.71
CA ALA A 69 -5.43 26.23 3.88
C ALA A 69 -4.59 25.44 4.89
N THR A 70 -4.71 24.11 4.90
CA THR A 70 -3.87 23.22 5.69
C THR A 70 -2.64 22.85 4.88
N SER A 71 -1.44 23.17 5.37
CA SER A 71 -0.20 22.76 4.71
C SER A 71 0.07 21.27 4.97
N GLY A 72 -0.68 20.40 4.29
CA GLY A 72 -0.37 18.98 4.12
C GLY A 72 -1.20 18.00 4.93
N PHE A 73 -0.79 16.73 4.79
CA PHE A 73 -1.47 15.57 5.37
C PHE A 73 -1.47 15.57 6.89
N PHE A 74 -2.65 15.40 7.48
CA PHE A 74 -2.82 15.06 8.89
C PHE A 74 -3.35 13.64 9.04
N GLN A 75 -2.95 12.96 10.11
CA GLN A 75 -3.42 11.62 10.41
C GLN A 75 -4.89 11.66 10.83
N CYS A 76 -5.68 10.74 10.30
CA CYS A 76 -7.08 10.54 10.65
C CYS A 76 -7.33 9.08 11.05
N GLY A 77 -8.55 8.77 11.50
CA GLY A 77 -8.95 7.42 11.88
C GLY A 77 -9.12 6.54 10.65
N ASP A 78 -10.19 6.75 9.90
CA ASP A 78 -10.48 6.14 8.61
C ASP A 78 -11.26 7.18 7.79
N PHE A 79 -10.89 7.41 6.54
CA PHE A 79 -11.55 8.39 5.67
C PHE A 79 -12.72 7.80 4.86
N THR A 80 -13.07 6.54 5.08
CA THR A 80 -14.20 5.85 4.44
C THR A 80 -15.39 5.71 5.37
N GLU A 81 -16.58 5.59 4.78
CA GLU A 81 -17.80 5.30 5.53
C GLU A 81 -17.65 3.97 6.28
N GLU A 82 -18.20 3.91 7.49
CA GLU A 82 -18.23 2.70 8.32
C GLU A 82 -16.87 2.02 8.55
N GLN A 83 -15.77 2.76 8.42
CA GLN A 83 -14.40 2.24 8.58
C GLN A 83 -14.07 1.10 7.59
N GLN A 84 -14.64 1.13 6.38
CA GLN A 84 -14.43 0.10 5.36
C GLN A 84 -12.94 -0.13 5.06
N ALA A 85 -12.14 0.92 4.96
CA ALA A 85 -10.72 0.81 4.64
C ALA A 85 -9.93 0.14 5.76
N SER A 86 -10.29 0.37 7.02
CA SER A 86 -9.68 -0.28 8.19
C SER A 86 -9.94 -1.79 8.20
N ASN A 87 -11.06 -2.22 7.62
CA ASN A 87 -11.44 -3.63 7.53
C ASN A 87 -10.92 -4.33 6.26
N CYS A 88 -10.45 -3.57 5.28
CA CYS A 88 -9.86 -4.11 4.06
C CYS A 88 -8.39 -4.45 4.28
N LEU A 89 -8.09 -5.73 4.55
CA LEU A 89 -6.72 -6.21 4.77
C LEU A 89 -6.09 -6.85 3.53
N VAL A 90 -6.79 -6.90 2.40
CA VAL A 90 -6.29 -7.49 1.15
C VAL A 90 -6.33 -6.41 0.07
N HIS A 91 -5.15 -5.97 -0.36
CA HIS A 91 -5.02 -4.94 -1.39
C HIS A 91 -4.63 -5.58 -2.72
N HIS A 92 -5.46 -5.36 -3.75
CA HIS A 92 -5.17 -5.77 -5.13
C HIS A 92 -4.63 -4.59 -5.91
N LEU A 93 -3.38 -4.68 -6.35
CA LEU A 93 -2.68 -3.65 -7.11
C LEU A 93 -2.57 -4.08 -8.56
N GLY A 94 -3.46 -3.54 -9.41
CA GLY A 94 -3.44 -3.78 -10.84
C GLY A 94 -2.26 -3.11 -11.55
N GLY A 95 -1.84 -3.66 -12.69
CA GLY A 95 -0.78 -3.09 -13.51
C GLY A 95 -0.19 -4.09 -14.49
N ASN A 96 0.85 -3.68 -15.23
CA ASN A 96 1.52 -4.57 -16.17
C ASN A 96 2.28 -5.69 -15.43
N PRO A 97 1.96 -6.99 -15.64
CA PRO A 97 2.52 -8.09 -14.85
C PRO A 97 4.06 -8.18 -14.92
N LYS A 98 4.67 -7.85 -16.06
CA LYS A 98 6.14 -7.87 -16.21
C LYS A 98 6.80 -6.79 -15.37
N VAL A 99 6.21 -5.59 -15.36
CA VAL A 99 6.70 -4.48 -14.55
C VAL A 99 6.51 -4.78 -13.07
N LEU A 100 5.32 -5.23 -12.69
CA LEU A 100 4.99 -5.57 -11.30
C LEU A 100 5.85 -6.70 -10.76
N SER A 101 6.13 -7.73 -11.55
CA SER A 101 7.03 -8.81 -11.16
C SER A 101 8.44 -8.33 -10.83
N GLY A 102 9.01 -7.47 -11.67
CA GLY A 102 10.33 -6.88 -11.42
C GLY A 102 10.33 -5.96 -10.18
N GLN A 103 9.28 -5.17 -9.97
CA GLN A 103 9.14 -4.31 -8.80
C GLN A 103 9.00 -5.12 -7.51
N LEU A 104 8.19 -6.19 -7.54
CA LEU A 104 8.03 -7.10 -6.41
C LEU A 104 9.36 -7.75 -6.03
N ALA A 105 10.09 -8.28 -7.02
CA ALA A 105 11.40 -8.90 -6.79
C ALA A 105 12.39 -7.93 -6.12
N LYS A 106 12.40 -6.65 -6.54
CA LYS A 106 13.21 -5.60 -5.91
C LYS A 106 12.79 -5.34 -4.47
N LEU A 107 11.49 -5.20 -4.21
CA LEU A 107 10.97 -4.93 -2.87
C LEU A 107 11.31 -6.05 -1.88
N VAL A 108 11.06 -7.31 -2.25
CA VAL A 108 11.28 -8.46 -1.35
C VAL A 108 12.75 -8.79 -1.11
N SER A 109 13.66 -8.28 -1.96
CA SER A 109 15.11 -8.43 -1.79
C SER A 109 15.76 -7.32 -0.97
N LEU A 110 15.01 -6.30 -0.53
CA LEU A 110 15.53 -5.28 0.38
C LEU A 110 15.82 -5.86 1.76
N ASP A 111 16.96 -5.52 2.34
CA ASP A 111 17.28 -5.88 3.74
C ASP A 111 16.21 -5.39 4.72
N ALA A 112 15.69 -4.18 4.50
CA ALA A 112 14.59 -3.60 5.26
C ALA A 112 13.32 -4.48 5.22
N PHE A 113 13.04 -5.11 4.08
CA PHE A 113 11.87 -5.98 3.93
C PHE A 113 12.13 -7.38 4.47
N MET A 114 13.32 -7.94 4.22
CA MET A 114 13.72 -9.25 4.76
C MET A 114 13.72 -9.26 6.29
N ASN A 115 14.16 -8.15 6.90
CA ASN A 115 14.23 -7.99 8.35
C ASN A 115 13.01 -7.26 8.95
N ARG A 116 11.91 -7.12 8.21
CA ARG A 116 10.75 -6.28 8.60
C ARG A 116 10.12 -6.61 9.95
N ASN A 117 10.29 -7.83 10.44
CA ASN A 117 9.76 -8.28 11.73
C ASN A 117 10.80 -8.27 12.86
N ASN A 118 12.03 -7.82 12.59
CA ASN A 118 13.09 -7.76 13.59
C ASN A 118 12.83 -6.56 14.52
N PRO A 119 12.57 -6.76 15.83
CA PRO A 119 12.36 -5.67 16.77
C PRO A 119 13.63 -4.87 17.08
N ASN A 120 14.81 -5.41 16.73
CA ASN A 120 16.12 -4.78 16.92
C ASN A 120 16.85 -4.63 15.58
N PRO A 121 16.47 -3.65 14.73
CA PRO A 121 17.18 -3.37 13.49
C PRO A 121 18.43 -2.54 13.79
N PHE A 122 19.52 -3.21 14.17
CA PHE A 122 20.88 -2.66 14.45
C PHE A 122 20.98 -1.50 15.45
#